data_AF-A0A7Y5B7W9-F1
#
_entry.id   AF-A0A7Y5B7W9-F1
#
_cell.length_a   1.000
_cell.length_b   1.000
_cell.length_c   1.000
_cell.angle_alpha   90.00
_cell.angle_beta   90.00
_cell.angle_gamma   90.00
#
_symmetry.space_group_name_H-M   'P 1'
#
loop_
_entity.id
_entity.type
_entity.pdbx_description
1 polymer ?
#
loop_
_entity_poly.entity_id
_entity_poly.type
_entity_poly.pdbx_seq_one_letter_code
_entity_poly.pdbx_strand_id
1 'polypeptide(L)'
;MVNLRNHNLILNAVFTQFLNQRVKYELGKICPQSQFEFQKIYLERHKSQTIAVICVIFFPCTHYAFLGKWQMQVLFWLTLGGAGIWWIFDIFRIKKLVKKRNTEIQNKILLELKSVNVFDKNEYIRPVRAKAVRVRMA
;
A
#
# COMPACT_ATOMS: atom_id res chain seq x y z
N MET A 1 14.47 17.03 -11.08
CA MET A 1 14.57 16.03 -9.99
C MET A 1 14.08 16.70 -8.71
N VAL A 2 12.94 16.27 -8.14
CA VAL A 2 12.36 16.92 -6.95
C VAL A 2 13.07 16.39 -5.69
N ASN A 3 13.82 17.27 -5.03
CA ASN A 3 14.52 17.00 -3.78
C ASN A 3 13.53 17.04 -2.61
N LEU A 4 12.91 15.89 -2.31
CA LEU A 4 11.94 15.74 -1.22
C LEU A 4 12.63 15.52 0.13
N ARG A 5 13.48 16.46 0.55
CA ARG A 5 13.99 16.51 1.93
C ARG A 5 12.90 17.12 2.83
N ASN A 6 11.81 16.39 3.03
CA ASN A 6 10.82 16.75 4.04
C ASN A 6 11.43 16.52 5.42
N HIS A 7 11.78 17.60 6.10
CA HIS A 7 12.39 17.61 7.44
C HIS A 7 11.50 17.03 8.57
N ASN A 8 10.29 16.54 8.24
CA ASN A 8 9.30 16.02 9.18
C ASN A 8 8.99 14.52 9.01
N LEU A 9 9.70 13.80 8.13
CA LEU A 9 9.59 12.33 8.06
C LEU A 9 10.54 11.69 9.08
N ILE A 10 9.98 11.01 10.07
CA ILE A 10 10.75 10.29 11.12
C ILE A 10 10.90 8.79 10.77
N LEU A 11 10.66 8.44 9.50
CA LEU A 11 10.65 7.08 9.00
C LEU A 11 12.07 6.59 8.66
N ASN A 12 12.30 5.28 8.80
CA ASN A 12 13.58 4.67 8.43
C ASN A 12 13.94 4.96 6.94
N ALA A 13 15.20 5.33 6.68
CA ALA A 13 15.69 5.59 5.33
C ALA A 13 15.49 4.40 4.36
N VAL A 14 15.71 3.18 4.84
CA VAL A 14 15.46 1.93 4.11
C VAL A 14 13.97 1.68 3.88
N PHE A 15 13.09 2.21 4.72
CA PHE A 15 11.65 2.10 4.51
C PHE A 15 11.16 3.05 3.41
N THR A 16 11.65 4.29 3.43
CA THR A 16 11.21 5.34 2.49
C THR A 16 11.50 5.02 1.03
N GLN A 17 12.49 4.19 0.69
CA GLN A 17 12.70 3.74 -0.70
C GLN A 17 11.53 2.92 -1.26
N PHE A 18 10.74 2.25 -0.42
CA PHE A 18 9.60 1.44 -0.86
C PHE A 18 8.34 2.29 -1.10
N LEU A 19 8.30 3.52 -0.59
CA LEU A 19 7.13 4.38 -0.68
C LEU A 19 7.07 5.14 -1.99
N ASN A 20 5.88 5.25 -2.55
CA ASN A 20 5.64 6.15 -3.66
C ASN A 20 5.74 7.63 -3.22
N GLN A 21 5.97 8.53 -4.18
CA GLN A 21 6.19 9.95 -3.87
C GLN A 21 4.98 10.64 -3.24
N ARG A 22 3.77 10.24 -3.63
CA ARG A 22 2.52 10.79 -3.09
C ARG A 22 2.38 10.47 -1.60
N VAL A 23 2.63 9.22 -1.23
CA VAL A 23 2.55 8.73 0.15
C VAL A 23 3.59 9.41 1.02
N LYS A 24 4.82 9.61 0.53
CA LYS A 24 5.85 10.40 1.26
C LYS A 24 5.37 11.82 1.56
N TYR A 25 4.78 12.48 0.57
CA TYR A 25 4.25 13.83 0.73
C TYR A 25 3.11 13.89 1.76
N GLU A 26 2.17 12.95 1.69
CA GLU A 26 1.04 12.87 2.63
C GLU A 26 1.47 12.48 4.04
N LEU A 27 2.45 11.57 4.18
CA LEU A 27 3.00 11.18 5.47
C LEU A 27 3.74 12.34 6.15
N GLY A 28 4.41 13.20 5.37
CA GLY A 28 5.07 14.40 5.90
C GLY A 28 4.11 15.44 6.48
N LYS A 29 2.81 15.34 6.22
CA LYS A 29 1.77 16.24 6.75
C LYS A 29 1.09 15.73 8.03
N ILE A 30 1.20 14.44 8.32
CA ILE A 30 0.54 13.83 9.50
C ILE A 30 1.51 13.73 10.68
N CYS A 31 0.98 13.54 11.89
CA CYS A 31 1.79 13.53 13.11
C CYS A 31 2.78 12.35 13.15
N PRO A 32 3.89 12.47 13.91
CA PRO A 32 4.89 11.41 14.05
C PRO A 32 4.35 10.04 14.47
N GLN A 33 3.36 10.00 15.36
CA GLN A 33 2.76 8.74 15.83
C GLN A 33 2.03 8.01 14.70
N SER A 34 1.25 8.74 13.88
CA SER A 34 0.58 8.15 12.71
C SER A 34 1.58 7.68 11.65
N GLN A 35 2.75 8.32 11.54
CA GLN A 35 3.82 7.85 10.65
C GLN A 35 4.39 6.50 11.13
N PHE A 36 4.60 6.31 12.43
CA PHE A 36 5.08 5.05 13.00
C PHE A 36 4.05 3.91 12.83
N GLU A 37 2.77 4.18 13.08
CA GLU A 37 1.69 3.22 12.83
C GLU A 37 1.59 2.82 11.36
N PHE A 38 1.73 3.78 10.44
CA PHE A 38 1.83 3.49 9.01
C PHE A 38 2.98 2.52 8.72
N GLN A 39 4.17 2.78 9.29
CA GLN A 39 5.34 1.93 9.08
C GLN A 39 5.08 0.50 9.54
N LYS A 40 4.56 0.34 10.76
CA LYS A 40 4.24 -0.96 11.35
C LYS A 40 3.26 -1.75 10.47
N ILE A 41 2.11 -1.16 10.16
CA ILE A 41 1.06 -1.82 9.36
C ILE A 41 1.56 -2.12 7.94
N TYR A 42 2.36 -1.23 7.35
CA TYR A 42 2.91 -1.47 6.02
C TYR A 42 3.91 -2.62 6.03
N LEU A 43 4.82 -2.70 7.00
CA LEU A 43 5.79 -3.79 7.09
C LEU A 43 5.11 -5.15 7.26
N GLU A 44 4.02 -5.21 8.04
CA GLU A 44 3.21 -6.43 8.21
C GLU A 44 2.49 -6.86 6.92
N ARG A 45 1.99 -5.90 6.14
CA ARG A 45 1.18 -6.18 4.93
C ARG A 45 2.01 -6.25 3.64
N HIS A 46 3.23 -5.73 3.64
CA HIS A 46 4.08 -5.63 2.47
C HIS A 46 4.39 -7.01 1.88
N LYS A 47 4.32 -7.11 0.55
CA LYS A 47 4.67 -8.33 -0.17
C LYS A 47 6.03 -8.17 -0.83
N SER A 48 6.95 -9.09 -0.54
CA SER A 48 8.28 -9.12 -1.14
C SER A 48 8.21 -9.55 -2.61
N GLN A 49 8.88 -8.79 -3.47
CA GLN A 49 9.04 -9.13 -4.89
C GLN A 49 9.84 -10.41 -5.08
N THR A 50 10.86 -10.63 -4.26
CA THR A 50 11.74 -11.81 -4.34
C THR A 50 10.95 -13.09 -4.03
N ILE A 51 10.13 -13.06 -2.97
CA ILE A 51 9.28 -14.21 -2.61
C ILE A 51 8.31 -14.52 -3.75
N ALA A 52 7.68 -13.49 -4.34
CA ALA A 52 6.77 -13.70 -5.47
C ALA A 52 7.46 -14.31 -6.70
N VAL A 53 8.69 -13.88 -7.01
CA VAL A 53 9.48 -14.47 -8.12
C VAL A 53 9.87 -15.91 -7.82
N ILE A 54 10.31 -16.22 -6.60
CA ILE A 54 10.63 -17.59 -6.17
C ILE A 54 9.40 -18.48 -6.29
N CYS A 55 8.22 -18.01 -5.87
CA CYS A 55 6.97 -18.76 -6.02
C CYS A 55 6.63 -19.04 -7.50
N VAL A 56 6.84 -18.08 -8.41
CA VAL A 56 6.65 -18.30 -9.85
C VAL A 56 7.62 -19.35 -10.38
N ILE A 57 8.86 -19.36 -9.88
CA ILE A 57 9.92 -20.28 -10.33
C ILE A 57 9.69 -21.72 -9.83
N PHE A 58 9.33 -21.91 -8.57
CA PHE A 58 9.19 -23.26 -8.02
C PHE A 58 7.78 -23.84 -8.16
N PHE A 59 6.76 -22.98 -8.35
CA PHE A 59 5.36 -23.40 -8.42
C PHE A 59 4.60 -22.75 -9.59
N PRO A 60 4.98 -23.05 -10.84
CA PRO A 60 4.39 -22.45 -12.05
C PRO A 60 2.91 -22.76 -12.24
N CYS A 61 2.37 -23.75 -11.53
CA CYS A 61 0.99 -24.17 -11.69
C CYS A 61 0.05 -23.60 -10.61
N THR A 62 0.53 -22.87 -9.60
CA THR A 62 -0.31 -22.36 -8.49
C THR A 62 0.00 -20.92 -8.08
N HIS A 63 0.99 -20.26 -8.69
CA HIS A 63 1.42 -18.92 -8.29
C HIS A 63 0.38 -17.82 -8.57
N TYR A 64 -0.51 -17.95 -9.55
CA TYR A 64 -1.57 -16.96 -9.77
C TYR A 64 -2.68 -16.99 -8.71
N ALA A 65 -2.97 -18.17 -8.15
CA ALA A 65 -3.91 -18.30 -7.03
C ALA A 65 -3.41 -17.56 -5.79
N PHE A 66 -2.10 -17.62 -5.51
CA PHE A 66 -1.49 -16.89 -4.39
C PHE A 66 -1.60 -15.36 -4.53
N LEU A 67 -1.62 -14.84 -5.75
CA LEU A 67 -1.82 -13.42 -6.03
C LEU A 67 -3.31 -13.00 -6.10
N GLY A 68 -4.24 -13.96 -5.97
CA GLY A 68 -5.68 -13.75 -6.08
C GLY A 68 -6.16 -13.50 -7.51
N LYS A 69 -5.44 -14.01 -8.52
CA LYS A 69 -5.71 -13.76 -9.95
C LYS A 69 -6.19 -15.01 -10.68
N TRP A 70 -7.37 -15.50 -10.30
CA TRP A 70 -7.99 -16.70 -10.87
C TRP A 70 -8.21 -16.65 -12.39
N GLN A 71 -8.50 -15.49 -12.97
CA GLN A 71 -8.66 -15.34 -14.43
C GLN A 71 -7.39 -15.72 -15.20
N MET A 72 -6.21 -15.37 -14.68
CA MET A 72 -4.92 -15.70 -15.30
C MET A 72 -4.57 -17.17 -15.08
N GLN A 73 -4.98 -17.75 -13.94
CA GLN A 73 -4.84 -19.18 -13.65
C GLN A 73 -5.63 -20.04 -14.66
N VAL A 74 -6.87 -19.67 -14.96
CA VAL A 74 -7.71 -20.38 -15.95
C VAL A 74 -7.12 -20.28 -17.36
N LEU A 75 -6.62 -19.10 -17.75
CA LEU A 75 -5.98 -18.89 -19.06
C LEU A 75 -4.66 -19.68 -19.19
N PHE A 76 -3.94 -19.87 -18.09
CA PHE A 76 -2.73 -20.68 -18.03
C PHE A 76 -3.02 -22.17 -18.24
N TRP A 77 -4.10 -22.68 -17.65
CA TRP A 77 -4.55 -24.06 -17.91
C TRP A 77 -5.08 -24.24 -19.34
N LEU A 78 -5.81 -23.25 -19.87
CA LEU A 78 -6.33 -23.30 -21.25
C LEU A 78 -5.21 -23.35 -22.30
N THR A 79 -4.05 -22.76 -22.00
CA THR A 79 -2.88 -22.76 -22.89
C THR A 79 -1.91 -23.91 -22.62
N LEU A 80 -2.29 -24.92 -21.81
CA LEU A 80 -1.44 -26.04 -21.38
C LEU A 80 -0.10 -25.58 -20.77
N GLY A 81 -0.08 -24.41 -20.11
CA GLY A 81 1.16 -23.82 -19.60
C GLY A 81 2.12 -23.33 -20.70
N GLY A 82 1.64 -23.09 -21.93
CA GLY A 82 2.32 -22.35 -23.00
C GLY A 82 3.82 -22.62 -23.16
N ALA A 83 4.22 -23.89 -23.22
CA ALA A 83 5.56 -24.37 -23.60
C ALA A 83 6.77 -23.59 -23.01
N GLY A 84 6.67 -23.08 -21.78
CA GLY A 84 7.74 -22.31 -21.10
C GLY A 84 7.87 -20.84 -21.51
N ILE A 85 7.27 -20.40 -22.63
CA ILE A 85 7.28 -19.00 -23.08
C ILE A 85 6.52 -18.11 -22.08
N TRP A 86 5.37 -18.58 -21.62
CA TRP A 86 4.56 -17.88 -20.60
C TRP A 86 5.33 -17.59 -19.33
N TRP A 87 6.23 -18.50 -18.94
CA TRP A 87 7.02 -18.41 -17.73
C TRP A 87 8.04 -17.26 -17.77
N ILE A 88 8.67 -17.06 -18.92
CA ILE A 88 9.58 -15.91 -19.16
C ILE A 88 8.80 -14.60 -19.04
N PHE A 89 7.65 -14.50 -19.70
CA PHE A 89 6.78 -13.32 -19.59
C PHE A 89 6.34 -13.06 -18.15
N ASP A 90 6.09 -14.12 -17.38
CA ASP A 90 5.61 -13.98 -16.01
C ASP A 90 6.65 -13.42 -15.04
N ILE A 91 7.93 -13.77 -15.21
CA ILE A 91 9.02 -13.23 -14.38
C ILE A 91 9.14 -11.71 -14.55
N PHE A 92 8.91 -11.18 -15.75
CA PHE A 92 8.88 -9.73 -15.98
C PHE A 92 7.57 -9.11 -15.47
N ARG A 93 6.45 -9.83 -15.60
CA ARG A 93 5.12 -9.35 -15.24
C ARG A 93 4.91 -9.29 -13.73
N ILE A 94 5.38 -10.28 -12.98
CA ILE A 94 5.17 -10.40 -11.52
C ILE A 94 5.74 -9.18 -10.78
N LYS A 95 6.89 -8.65 -11.23
CA LYS A 95 7.50 -7.44 -10.66
C LYS A 95 6.54 -6.24 -10.70
N LYS A 96 5.84 -6.06 -11.82
CA LYS A 96 4.84 -4.99 -12.00
C LYS A 96 3.60 -5.25 -11.12
N LEU A 97 3.14 -6.50 -11.03
CA LEU A 97 2.01 -6.87 -10.18
C LEU A 97 2.27 -6.59 -8.70
N VAL A 98 3.43 -7.02 -8.19
CA VAL A 98 3.78 -6.80 -6.79
C VAL A 98 3.92 -5.32 -6.50
N LYS A 99 4.56 -4.54 -7.40
CA LYS A 99 4.64 -3.09 -7.25
C LYS A 99 3.26 -2.43 -7.21
N LYS A 100 2.33 -2.87 -8.06
CA LYS A 100 0.94 -2.39 -8.07
C LYS A 100 0.24 -2.72 -6.76
N ARG A 101 0.32 -3.97 -6.29
CA ARG A 101 -0.28 -4.40 -5.03
C ARG A 101 0.30 -3.65 -3.82
N ASN A 102 1.62 -3.45 -3.76
CA ASN A 102 2.25 -2.68 -2.69
C ASN A 102 1.79 -1.21 -2.72
N THR A 103 1.60 -0.62 -3.91
CA THR A 103 1.04 0.73 -4.04
C THR A 103 -0.40 0.81 -3.55
N GLU A 104 -1.23 -0.18 -3.87
CA GLU A 104 -2.61 -0.30 -3.36
C GLU A 104 -2.63 -0.41 -1.83
N ILE A 105 -1.73 -1.22 -1.25
CA ILE A 105 -1.58 -1.36 0.21
C ILE A 105 -1.21 -0.02 0.85
N GLN A 106 -0.24 0.72 0.28
CA GLN A 106 0.14 2.06 0.81
C GLN A 106 -1.05 3.02 0.82
N ASN A 107 -1.79 3.08 -0.28
CA ASN A 107 -2.95 3.97 -0.39
C ASN A 107 -4.05 3.57 0.60
N LYS A 108 -4.31 2.27 0.76
CA LYS A 108 -5.33 1.77 1.70
C LYS A 108 -4.98 2.12 3.15
N ILE A 109 -3.73 1.86 3.58
CA ILE A 109 -3.28 2.19 4.94
C ILE A 109 -3.34 3.71 5.16
N LEU A 110 -2.92 4.51 4.18
CA LEU A 110 -2.97 5.96 4.28
C LEU A 110 -4.41 6.47 4.43
N LEU A 111 -5.37 5.89 3.71
CA LEU A 111 -6.79 6.21 3.83
C LEU A 111 -7.35 5.78 5.19
N GLU A 112 -7.02 4.58 5.67
CA GLU A 112 -7.39 4.09 7.00
C GLU A 112 -6.90 5.06 8.09
N LEU A 113 -5.63 5.45 8.08
CA LEU A 113 -5.07 6.39 9.06
C LEU A 113 -5.67 7.79 8.97
N LYS A 114 -5.90 8.30 7.75
CA LYS A 114 -6.59 9.58 7.57
C LYS A 114 -8.02 9.51 8.10
N SER A 115 -8.72 8.42 7.85
CA SER A 115 -10.08 8.26 8.35
C SER A 115 -10.09 8.26 9.87
N VAL A 116 -9.22 7.50 10.54
CA VAL A 116 -9.11 7.45 12.01
C VAL A 116 -8.77 8.83 12.59
N ASN A 117 -7.79 9.53 12.03
CA ASN A 117 -7.41 10.87 12.50
C ASN A 117 -8.54 11.89 12.27
N VAL A 118 -9.22 11.82 11.12
CA VAL A 118 -10.40 12.65 10.83
C VAL A 118 -11.55 12.32 11.77
N PHE A 119 -11.79 11.05 12.09
CA PHE A 119 -12.82 10.61 13.04
C PHE A 119 -12.53 11.14 14.44
N ASP A 120 -11.31 10.97 14.95
CA ASP A 120 -10.88 11.48 16.25
C ASP A 120 -11.04 13.01 16.32
N LYS A 121 -10.58 13.72 15.27
CA LYS A 121 -10.74 15.16 15.15
C LYS A 121 -12.21 15.59 15.06
N ASN A 122 -13.05 14.91 14.29
CA ASN A 122 -14.47 15.24 14.16
C ASN A 122 -15.27 14.91 15.43
N GLU A 123 -14.91 13.83 16.13
CA GLU A 123 -15.52 13.44 17.38
C GLU A 123 -15.26 14.47 18.47
N TYR A 124 -14.02 14.96 18.59
CA TYR A 124 -13.69 16.08 19.47
C TYR A 124 -14.37 17.40 19.05
N ILE A 125 -14.43 17.70 17.75
CA ILE A 125 -14.98 18.98 17.25
C ILE A 125 -16.51 19.03 17.33
N ARG A 126 -17.24 17.90 17.20
CA ARG A 126 -18.73 17.87 17.24
C ARG A 126 -19.32 18.60 18.46
N PRO A 127 -18.95 18.29 19.72
CA PRO A 127 -19.50 18.97 20.89
C PRO A 127 -19.06 20.44 20.98
N VAL A 128 -17.82 20.76 20.58
CA VAL A 128 -17.29 22.13 20.60
C VAL A 128 -18.01 23.01 19.58
N ARG A 129 -18.21 22.49 18.36
CA ARG A 129 -18.96 23.17 17.29
C ARG A 129 -20.43 23.33 17.66
N ALA A 130 -21.05 22.31 18.25
CA ALA A 130 -22.43 22.40 18.73
C ALA A 130 -22.60 23.49 19.80
N LYS A 131 -21.66 23.62 20.73
CA LYS A 131 -21.64 24.72 21.72
C LYS A 131 -21.42 26.09 21.04
N ALA A 132 -20.44 26.20 20.14
CA ALA A 132 -20.12 27.46 19.45
C ALA A 132 -21.27 27.97 18.56
N VAL A 133 -22.01 27.07 17.91
CA VAL A 133 -23.21 27.43 17.13
C VAL A 133 -24.32 27.92 18.06
N ARG A 134 -24.51 27.28 19.22
CA ARG A 134 -25.53 27.68 20.20
C ARG A 134 -25.25 29.06 20.80
N VAL A 135 -23.98 29.40 21.03
CA VAL A 135 -23.55 30.74 21.52
C VAL A 135 -23.73 31.84 20.46
N ARG A 136 -23.65 31.51 19.17
CA ARG A 136 -23.89 32.49 18.08
C ARG A 136 -25.38 32.72 17.77
N MET A 137 -26.26 31.87 18.26
CA MET A 137 -27.71 31.97 18.05
C MET A 137 -28.46 32.57 19.25
N ALA A 138 -27.74 32.90 20.32
CA ALA A 138 -28.24 33.63 21.48
C ALA A 138 -27.74 35.08 21.43
#